data_AF-A0A3S4WXS7-F1
#
_entry.id   AF-A0A3S4WXS7-F1
#
_cell.length_a   1.000
_cell.length_b   1.000
_cell.length_c   1.000
_cell.angle_alpha   90.00
_cell.angle_beta   90.00
_cell.angle_gamma   90.00
#
_symmetry.space_group_name_H-M   'P 1'
#
loop_
_entity.id
_entity.type
_entity.pdbx_description
1 polymer ?
#
loop_
_entity_poly.entity_id
_entity_poly.type
_entity_poly.pdbx_seq_one_letter_code
_entity_poly.pdbx_strand_id
1 'polypeptide(L)'
;MESGILYKQRYQTRPVRYQYLLTERGKDFFPVLVTLFQWGNTHLSEGAHSAELVDRRSGQPIQPQLIDALTQQPIALQHITLAAGPAAGEAMSRRASLMQHHYALLNESSKESL
;
A
#
# COMPACT_ATOMS: atom_id res chain seq x y z
N MET A 1 0.70 -11.43 -20.14
CA MET A 1 -0.13 -10.72 -19.17
C MET A 1 0.60 -9.44 -18.82
N GLU A 2 -0.03 -8.30 -19.03
CA GLU A 2 0.65 -7.01 -19.17
C GLU A 2 1.32 -6.51 -17.86
N SER A 3 0.76 -6.85 -16.69
CA SER A 3 1.28 -6.39 -15.38
C SER A 3 2.25 -7.35 -14.68
N GLY A 4 2.36 -8.60 -15.13
CA GLY A 4 3.18 -9.63 -14.46
C GLY A 4 2.65 -10.10 -13.10
N ILE A 5 1.43 -9.72 -12.69
CA ILE A 5 0.79 -10.13 -11.42
C ILE A 5 0.29 -11.58 -11.46
N LEU A 6 -0.18 -12.00 -12.63
CA LEU A 6 -0.75 -13.32 -12.85
C LEU A 6 0.05 -14.07 -13.92
N TYR A 7 0.14 -15.39 -13.79
CA TYR A 7 0.61 -16.26 -14.85
C TYR A 7 -0.47 -17.29 -15.23
N LYS A 8 -0.52 -17.61 -16.52
CA LYS A 8 -1.57 -18.46 -17.12
C LYS A 8 -1.04 -19.88 -17.19
N GLN A 9 -1.66 -20.80 -16.46
CA GLN A 9 -1.29 -22.21 -16.47
C GLN A 9 -2.43 -23.04 -17.03
N ARG A 10 -2.16 -23.88 -18.04
CA ARG A 10 -3.13 -24.87 -18.52
C ARG A 10 -3.20 -26.00 -17.49
N TYR A 11 -4.39 -26.31 -16.99
CA TYR A 11 -4.60 -27.43 -16.06
C TYR A 11 -5.47 -28.55 -16.66
N GLN A 12 -6.18 -28.27 -17.76
CA GLN A 12 -7.01 -29.27 -18.45
C GLN A 12 -6.79 -29.17 -19.95
N THR A 13 -6.81 -30.30 -20.65
CA THR A 13 -6.59 -30.37 -22.11
C THR A 13 -7.86 -30.69 -22.90
N ARG A 14 -8.90 -31.27 -22.30
CA ARG A 14 -10.18 -31.59 -22.97
C ARG A 14 -11.40 -31.35 -22.06
N PRO A 15 -12.16 -30.25 -22.24
CA PRO A 15 -11.79 -29.05 -23.00
C PRO A 15 -10.55 -28.36 -22.40
N VAL A 16 -9.87 -27.52 -23.19
CA VAL A 16 -8.73 -26.75 -22.70
C VAL A 16 -9.20 -25.77 -21.62
N ARG A 17 -8.64 -25.86 -20.41
CA ARG A 17 -8.90 -24.90 -19.31
C ARG A 17 -7.60 -24.35 -18.74
N TYR A 18 -7.67 -23.11 -18.29
CA TYR A 18 -6.57 -22.38 -17.70
C TYR A 18 -6.93 -21.91 -16.29
N GLN A 19 -5.94 -21.93 -15.43
CA GLN A 19 -5.96 -21.28 -14.13
C GLN A 19 -5.03 -20.07 -14.17
N TYR A 20 -5.39 -19.05 -13.39
CA TYR A 20 -4.63 -17.82 -13.23
C TYR A 20 -4.07 -17.84 -11.82
N LEU A 21 -2.76 -17.95 -11.72
CA LEU A 21 -2.08 -18.04 -10.44
C LEU A 21 -1.26 -16.77 -10.21
N LEU A 22 -1.15 -16.38 -8.94
CA LEU A 22 -0.32 -15.25 -8.55
C LEU A 22 1.16 -15.57 -8.80
N THR A 23 1.87 -14.61 -9.38
CA THR A 23 3.32 -14.57 -9.35
C THR A 23 3.80 -14.04 -7.99
N GLU A 24 5.11 -14.05 -7.73
CA GLU A 24 5.66 -13.37 -6.54
C GLU A 24 5.28 -11.89 -6.53
N ARG A 25 5.40 -11.19 -7.67
CA ARG A 25 4.91 -9.80 -7.82
C ARG A 25 3.43 -9.65 -7.49
N GLY A 26 2.61 -10.66 -7.81
CA GLY A 26 1.20 -10.66 -7.46
C GLY A 26 0.93 -10.87 -5.97
N LYS A 27 1.73 -11.70 -5.30
CA LYS A 27 1.67 -11.87 -3.84
C LYS A 27 2.11 -10.60 -3.11
N ASP A 28 3.18 -9.95 -3.58
CA ASP A 28 3.70 -8.70 -3.02
C ASP A 28 2.72 -7.53 -3.15
N PHE A 29 1.70 -7.66 -4.02
CA PHE A 29 0.64 -6.67 -4.17
C PHE A 29 -0.47 -6.77 -3.10
N PHE A 30 -0.50 -7.85 -2.31
CA PHE A 30 -1.54 -8.07 -1.30
C PHE A 30 -1.72 -6.92 -0.29
N PRO A 31 -0.67 -6.27 0.26
CA PRO A 31 -0.85 -5.15 1.18
C PRO A 31 -1.64 -3.98 0.59
N VAL A 32 -1.49 -3.71 -0.72
CA VAL A 32 -2.25 -2.67 -1.42
C VAL A 32 -3.74 -3.00 -1.42
N LEU A 33 -4.10 -4.26 -1.67
CA LEU A 33 -5.48 -4.72 -1.66
C LEU A 33 -6.10 -4.61 -0.26
N VAL A 34 -5.33 -4.91 0.79
CA VAL A 34 -5.77 -4.80 2.19
C VAL A 34 -6.09 -3.34 2.54
N THR A 35 -5.18 -2.40 2.24
CA THR A 35 -5.40 -0.98 2.51
C THR A 35 -6.57 -0.42 1.69
N LEU A 36 -6.70 -0.82 0.43
CA LEU A 36 -7.83 -0.41 -0.42
C LEU A 36 -9.17 -0.91 0.12
N PHE A 37 -9.22 -2.16 0.60
CA PHE A 37 -10.41 -2.73 1.24
C PHE A 37 -10.83 -1.93 2.48
N GLN A 38 -9.86 -1.62 3.37
CA GLN A 38 -10.13 -0.81 4.57
C GLN A 38 -10.65 0.59 4.23
N TRP A 39 -10.05 1.24 3.21
CA TRP A 39 -10.54 2.53 2.73
C TRP A 39 -11.99 2.44 2.22
N GLY A 40 -12.30 1.40 1.45
CA GLY A 40 -13.66 1.16 0.93
C GLY A 40 -14.68 1.00 2.05
N ASN A 41 -14.38 0.17 3.06
CA ASN A 41 -15.24 0.01 4.22
C ASN A 41 -15.44 1.33 5.00
N THR A 42 -14.38 2.14 5.12
CA THR A 42 -14.42 3.41 5.85
C THR A 42 -15.27 4.47 5.15
N HIS A 43 -15.22 4.53 3.82
CA HIS A 43 -15.75 5.68 3.07
C HIS A 43 -16.92 5.38 2.14
N LEU A 44 -17.10 4.12 1.73
CA LEU A 44 -18.14 3.72 0.77
C LEU A 44 -19.27 2.90 1.39
N SER A 45 -19.14 2.50 2.67
CA SER A 45 -20.17 1.72 3.37
C SER A 45 -21.22 2.66 3.99
N GLU A 46 -22.48 2.51 3.58
CA GLU A 46 -23.62 3.14 4.24
C GLU A 46 -24.16 2.18 5.31
N GLY A 47 -23.62 2.27 6.53
CA GLY A 47 -23.97 1.36 7.63
C GLY A 47 -22.97 0.22 7.81
N ALA A 48 -23.46 -0.97 8.18
CA ALA A 48 -22.60 -2.13 8.45
C ALA A 48 -21.84 -2.59 7.20
N HIS A 49 -20.57 -2.98 7.36
CA HIS A 49 -19.74 -3.47 6.28
C HIS A 49 -20.36 -4.72 5.63
N SER A 50 -20.40 -4.77 4.30
CA SER A 50 -20.85 -5.96 3.55
C SER A 50 -19.84 -7.11 3.57
N ALA A 51 -18.58 -6.82 3.91
CA ALA A 51 -17.51 -7.78 4.09
C ALA A 51 -16.48 -7.28 5.12
N GLU A 52 -15.83 -8.21 5.81
CA GLU A 52 -14.71 -7.94 6.72
C GLU A 52 -13.52 -8.85 6.40
N LEU A 53 -12.31 -8.31 6.57
CA LEU A 53 -11.10 -9.12 6.58
C LEU A 53 -10.97 -9.75 7.97
N VAL A 54 -10.85 -11.07 8.02
CA VAL A 54 -10.71 -11.83 9.26
C VAL A 54 -9.41 -12.62 9.28
N ASP A 55 -8.81 -12.78 10.46
CA ASP A 55 -7.70 -13.71 10.64
C ASP A 55 -8.25 -15.13 10.54
N ARG A 56 -7.77 -15.90 9.55
CA ARG A 56 -8.22 -17.26 9.28
C ARG A 56 -8.05 -18.21 10.47
N ARG A 57 -7.14 -17.92 11.41
CA ARG A 57 -6.88 -18.76 12.59
C ARG A 57 -7.88 -18.53 13.72
N SER A 58 -8.30 -17.28 13.94
CA SER A 58 -9.16 -16.89 15.06
C SER A 58 -10.60 -16.58 14.63
N GLY A 59 -10.83 -16.34 13.34
CA GLY A 59 -12.10 -15.85 12.80
C GLY A 59 -12.41 -14.39 13.15
N GLN A 60 -11.50 -13.69 13.83
CA GLN A 60 -11.73 -12.32 14.30
C GLN A 60 -11.38 -11.29 13.22
N PRO A 61 -12.11 -10.17 13.14
CA PRO A 61 -11.78 -9.07 12.23
C PRO A 61 -10.37 -8.55 12.48
N ILE A 62 -9.64 -8.24 11.41
CA ILE A 62 -8.35 -7.56 11.49
C ILE A 62 -8.52 -6.06 11.29
N GLN A 63 -7.68 -5.28 11.97
CA GLN A 63 -7.49 -3.86 11.70
C GLN A 63 -6.11 -3.65 11.09
N PRO A 64 -6.00 -3.52 9.75
CA PRO A 64 -4.73 -3.28 9.10
C PRO A 64 -4.14 -1.94 9.53
N GLN A 65 -2.83 -1.91 9.77
CA GLN A 65 -2.06 -0.69 10.00
C GLN A 65 -0.78 -0.73 9.18
N LEU A 66 -0.38 0.41 8.63
CA LEU A 66 0.92 0.60 8.01
C LEU A 66 1.90 1.02 9.10
N ILE A 67 2.88 0.16 9.38
CA ILE A 67 3.92 0.41 10.37
C ILE A 67 5.30 0.37 9.68
N ASP A 68 6.21 1.22 10.16
CA ASP A 68 7.61 1.12 9.82
C ASP A 68 8.18 -0.11 10.54
N ALA A 69 8.74 -1.05 9.78
CA ALA A 69 9.17 -2.34 10.32
C ALA A 69 10.36 -2.22 11.29
N LEU A 70 11.16 -1.16 11.20
CA LEU A 70 12.35 -0.99 12.04
C LEU A 70 12.00 -0.35 13.38
N THR A 71 11.17 0.70 13.34
CA THR A 71 10.81 1.51 14.51
C THR A 71 9.51 1.06 15.17
N GLN A 72 8.73 0.21 14.49
CA GLN A 72 7.39 -0.24 14.90
C GLN A 72 6.38 0.91 15.07
N GLN A 73 6.67 2.08 14.50
CA GLN A 73 5.79 3.25 14.56
C GLN A 73 4.82 3.26 13.37
N PRO A 74 3.59 3.77 13.56
CA PRO A 74 2.67 3.98 12.44
C PRO A 74 3.25 4.94 11.40
N ILE A 75 3.08 4.59 10.13
CA ILE A 75 3.41 5.46 9.01
C ILE A 75 2.27 6.47 8.84
N ALA A 76 2.50 7.70 9.29
CA ALA A 76 1.55 8.80 9.13
C ALA A 76 1.97 9.72 8.01
N LEU A 77 1.01 10.22 7.22
CA LEU A 77 1.26 11.09 6.06
C LEU A 77 2.03 12.36 6.46
N GLN A 78 1.76 12.92 7.64
CA GLN A 78 2.48 14.08 8.15
C GLN A 78 3.90 13.78 8.65
N HIS A 79 4.33 12.52 8.76
CA HIS A 79 5.66 12.14 9.25
C HIS A 79 6.55 11.55 8.16
N ILE A 80 6.07 11.53 6.90
CA ILE A 80 6.82 11.01 5.77
C ILE A 80 7.04 12.07 4.70
N THR A 81 8.19 12.01 4.05
CA THR A 81 8.50 12.81 2.86
C THR A 81 9.31 11.97 1.88
N LEU A 82 9.40 12.42 0.63
CA LEU A 82 10.15 11.74 -0.40
C LEU A 82 11.62 12.15 -0.32
N ALA A 83 12.52 11.20 -0.12
CA ALA A 83 13.97 11.39 -0.24
C ALA A 83 14.49 10.77 -1.54
N ALA A 84 15.61 11.30 -2.04
CA ALA A 84 16.31 10.72 -3.18
C ALA A 84 17.00 9.42 -2.76
N GLY A 85 16.74 8.33 -3.48
CA GLY A 85 17.43 7.06 -3.26
C GLY A 85 18.87 7.06 -3.80
N PRO A 86 19.69 6.05 -3.47
CA PRO A 86 21.09 5.97 -3.88
C PRO A 86 21.32 5.95 -5.40
N ALA A 87 20.33 5.51 -6.17
CA ALA A 87 20.36 5.46 -7.64
C ALA A 87 19.46 6.54 -8.29
N ALA A 88 19.08 7.59 -7.56
CA ALA A 88 18.21 8.62 -8.10
C ALA A 88 18.91 9.44 -9.20
N GLY A 89 18.26 9.52 -10.37
CA GLY A 89 18.66 10.48 -11.40
C GLY A 89 18.34 11.93 -11.01
N GLU A 90 18.93 12.89 -11.72
CA GLU A 90 18.85 14.32 -11.39
C GLU A 90 17.41 14.83 -11.18
N ALA A 91 16.47 14.40 -12.02
CA ALA A 91 15.07 14.79 -11.91
C ALA A 91 14.43 14.33 -10.59
N MET A 92 14.72 13.11 -10.15
CA MET A 92 14.21 12.58 -8.89
C MET A 92 14.90 13.27 -7.71
N SER A 93 16.22 13.48 -7.78
CA SER A 93 16.97 14.20 -6.75
C SER A 93 16.42 15.60 -6.55
N ARG A 94 16.17 16.34 -7.64
CA ARG A 94 15.55 17.67 -7.59
C ARG A 94 14.15 17.63 -6.97
N ARG A 95 13.29 16.68 -7.39
CA ARG A 95 11.94 16.54 -6.85
C ARG A 95 11.95 16.24 -5.36
N ALA A 96 12.82 15.32 -4.91
CA ALA A 96 12.95 14.96 -3.50
C ALA A 96 13.39 16.16 -2.66
N SER A 97 14.42 16.91 -3.10
CA SER A 97 14.86 18.12 -2.38
C SER A 97 13.73 19.15 -2.24
N LEU A 98 12.95 19.38 -3.30
CA LEU A 98 11.80 20.30 -3.24
C LEU A 98 10.73 19.84 -2.23
N MET A 99 10.41 18.55 -2.19
CA MET A 99 9.44 17.98 -1.24
C MET A 99 9.94 18.09 0.21
N GLN A 100 11.24 17.89 0.44
CA GLN A 100 11.84 18.00 1.77
C GLN A 100 11.88 19.44 2.27
N HIS A 101 12.23 20.41 1.43
CA HIS A 101 12.20 21.83 1.79
C HIS A 101 10.78 22.32 2.09
N HIS A 102 9.78 21.91 1.29
CA HIS A 102 8.39 22.29 1.53
C HIS A 102 7.89 21.79 2.90
N TYR A 103 8.25 20.56 3.27
CA TYR A 103 7.89 19.99 4.56
C TYR A 103 8.54 20.72 5.75
N ALA A 104 9.81 21.11 5.63
CA ALA A 104 10.50 21.89 6.67
C ALA A 104 9.77 23.21 6.98
N LEU A 105 9.32 23.93 5.94
CA LEU A 105 8.59 25.19 6.09
C LEU A 105 7.22 25.00 6.78
N LEU A 106 6.48 23.94 6.46
CA LEU A 106 5.20 23.63 7.11
C LEU A 106 5.34 23.35 8.61
N ASN A 107 6.42 22.67 9.00
CA ASN A 107 6.71 22.37 10.40
C ASN A 107 7.16 23.61 11.18
N GLU A 108 7.86 24.55 10.57
CA GLU A 108 8.29 25.80 11.21
C GLU A 108 7.10 26.75 11.43
N SER A 109 6.24 26.96 10.44
CA SER A 109 5.02 27.80 10.60
C SER A 109 4.02 27.23 11.62
N SER A 110 3.98 25.90 11.79
CA SER A 110 3.14 25.26 12.81
C SER A 110 3.65 25.52 14.24
N LYS A 111 4.94 25.81 14.43
CA LYS A 111 5.54 26.14 15.74
C LYS A 111 5.39 27.61 16.13
N GLU A 112 5.28 28.52 15.17
CA GLU A 112 5.09 29.96 15.42
C GLU A 112 3.63 30.35 15.73
N SER A 113 2.69 29.42 15.59
CA SER A 113 1.25 29.64 15.82
C SER A 113 0.76 29.18 17.21
N LEU A 114 1.67 28.90 18.14
CA LEU A 114 1.44 28.51 19.55
C LEU A 114 2.08 29.53 20.48
#